data_AF-A0A1G9J209-F1
#
_entry.id   AF-A0A1G9J209-F1
#
_cell.length_a   1.000
_cell.length_b   1.000
_cell.length_c   1.000
_cell.angle_alpha   90.00
_cell.angle_beta   90.00
_cell.angle_gamma   90.00
#
_symmetry.space_group_name_H-M   'P 1'
#
loop_
_entity.id
_entity.type
_entity.pdbx_description
1 polymer ?
#
loop_
_entity_poly.entity_id
_entity_poly.type
_entity_poly.pdbx_seq_one_letter_code
_entity_poly.pdbx_strand_id
1 'polypeptide(L)'
;MVNNINNNSYGRNIYGQGDANNINKNQELQNSKVDGTIQNQIPNESLEKTESLQNKEVAQFLKKIQEEISKAQLISIKIVRGEKPTKNELNFLKSKYPDMKQIAEQSLKECNNLKEAIKYCKTGQEIEKIISKALDDISNMIKNGSLSEVQAKIKTSALDEVIKYSNKIQNEFKKAESIVVKLIKGEKLSSGEENLIKEKYPELNKLAKESLKECDILKEKLKACDTQDKRDKLISKEVRNIEEKGKLGLISKTEVKIKMIAINEAVSFSNKEQNNLEKTILIASKIIKGEKLTGKENQFVKDNNLDLKKLIQESVVEYKYLKEALKNCKSENQKQQVVNNEVNNIEDMAKRGILGEINARIKMMVIEEIKEDEYEKRQSNKEKNLLYYLNPFIYIINGNVAGKMGIAIFIIAIVGFLYIL
;
A
#
# COMPACT_ATOMS: atom_id res chain seq x y z
N MET A 1 13.42 49.80 26.33
CA MET A 1 14.47 50.44 27.15
C MET A 1 15.31 49.34 27.80
N VAL A 2 16.62 49.46 27.61
CA VAL A 2 17.75 48.79 28.29
C VAL A 2 18.06 47.31 27.95
N ASN A 3 19.02 47.17 27.04
CA ASN A 3 20.12 46.20 26.88
C ASN A 3 20.33 45.10 27.95
N ASN A 4 20.71 43.91 27.48
CA ASN A 4 22.02 43.38 27.88
C ASN A 4 22.70 42.61 26.74
N ILE A 5 23.84 43.16 26.34
CA ILE A 5 24.81 42.60 25.40
C ILE A 5 25.50 41.44 26.11
N ASN A 6 25.57 40.26 25.49
CA ASN A 6 26.61 39.31 25.83
C ASN A 6 27.40 38.95 24.58
N ASN A 7 28.47 39.73 24.37
CA ASN A 7 29.58 39.39 23.50
C ASN A 7 30.33 38.22 24.13
N ASN A 8 30.27 37.04 23.53
CA ASN A 8 31.36 36.08 23.61
C ASN A 8 31.95 35.92 22.21
N SER A 9 32.96 36.76 21.95
CA SER A 9 33.86 36.66 20.81
C SER A 9 35.04 35.77 21.21
N TYR A 10 35.03 34.51 20.76
CA TYR A 10 36.24 33.73 20.54
C TYR A 10 36.05 32.89 19.26
N GLY A 11 36.89 33.13 18.26
CA GLY A 11 37.01 32.28 17.08
C GLY A 11 36.58 32.88 15.74
N ARG A 12 37.08 34.07 15.38
CA ARG A 12 37.12 34.50 13.97
C ARG A 12 38.46 34.05 13.38
N ASN A 13 38.48 32.92 12.67
CA ASN A 13 39.46 32.54 11.65
C ASN A 13 38.63 32.01 10.48
N ILE A 14 38.34 32.83 9.46
CA ILE A 14 39.06 32.86 8.17
C ILE A 14 39.24 31.45 7.60
N TYR A 15 38.30 31.02 6.74
CA TYR A 15 38.57 30.51 5.38
C TYR A 15 37.26 30.60 4.59
N GLY A 16 37.34 31.23 3.42
CA GLY A 16 36.20 31.55 2.57
C GLY A 16 35.58 30.33 1.89
N GLN A 17 34.31 30.50 1.51
CA GLN A 17 33.73 29.77 0.38
C GLN A 17 34.53 30.08 -0.89
N GLY A 18 34.89 29.06 -1.65
CA GLY A 18 35.45 29.23 -3.00
C GLY A 18 36.35 28.09 -3.44
N ASP A 19 35.73 27.06 -4.00
CA ASP A 19 36.18 26.20 -5.08
C ASP A 19 37.43 25.30 -4.96
N ALA A 20 37.28 24.19 -5.67
CA ALA A 20 38.14 23.03 -5.74
C ALA A 20 39.48 23.28 -6.43
N ASN A 21 40.42 22.40 -6.07
CA ASN A 21 41.60 21.92 -6.82
C ASN A 21 42.99 22.50 -6.49
N ASN A 22 43.86 21.53 -6.21
CA ASN A 22 45.30 21.44 -6.50
C ASN A 22 46.36 21.91 -5.48
N ILE A 23 46.93 20.91 -4.80
CA ILE A 23 48.35 20.47 -4.86
C ILE A 23 49.43 21.49 -4.46
N ASN A 24 50.15 21.14 -3.37
CA ASN A 24 51.55 21.42 -3.02
C ASN A 24 52.14 22.80 -3.34
N LYS A 25 52.54 23.52 -2.27
CA LYS A 25 53.95 23.88 -2.03
C LYS A 25 54.12 24.52 -0.65
N ASN A 26 54.86 23.85 0.22
CA ASN A 26 55.66 24.51 1.23
C ASN A 26 56.83 25.21 0.51
N GLN A 27 57.05 26.50 0.75
CA GLN A 27 58.35 27.07 1.10
C GLN A 27 58.28 28.58 1.30
N GLU A 28 59.09 29.01 2.26
CA GLU A 28 59.65 30.35 2.44
C GLU A 28 58.76 31.45 3.03
N LEU A 29 59.09 31.82 4.27
CA LEU A 29 59.66 33.14 4.52
C LEU A 29 60.47 33.11 5.83
N GLN A 30 61.78 33.06 5.65
CA GLN A 30 62.79 33.36 6.66
C GLN A 30 62.92 34.88 6.86
N ASN A 31 63.24 35.23 8.11
CA ASN A 31 64.10 36.34 8.54
C ASN A 31 63.66 37.79 8.30
N SER A 32 63.38 38.48 9.42
CA SER A 32 63.91 39.83 9.61
C SER A 32 64.72 39.88 10.90
N LYS A 33 66.00 40.21 10.77
CA LYS A 33 66.94 40.49 11.88
C LYS A 33 66.66 41.89 12.42
N VAL A 34 66.62 42.02 13.74
CA VAL A 34 67.05 43.24 14.42
C VAL A 34 68.11 42.83 15.44
N ASP A 35 69.28 43.45 15.29
CA ASP A 35 70.50 43.19 16.05
C ASP A 35 70.52 44.04 17.33
N GLY A 36 71.06 43.49 18.41
CA GLY A 36 71.06 44.09 19.75
C GLY A 36 71.67 43.14 20.77
N THR A 37 72.99 43.07 20.76
CA THR A 37 73.85 42.15 21.50
C THR A 37 73.68 42.26 23.03
N ILE A 38 73.23 41.17 23.68
CA ILE A 38 73.83 40.68 24.93
C ILE A 38 73.86 39.16 24.84
N GLN A 39 75.05 38.61 24.59
CA GLN A 39 75.33 37.20 24.83
C GLN A 39 75.26 36.94 26.33
N ASN A 40 74.18 36.30 26.79
CA ASN A 40 74.30 35.37 27.91
C ASN A 40 74.10 33.97 27.35
N GLN A 41 75.17 33.19 27.44
CA GLN A 41 75.26 31.82 26.94
C GLN A 41 74.19 30.94 27.60
N ILE A 42 73.16 30.57 26.84
CA ILE A 42 72.42 29.33 27.04
C ILE A 42 72.82 28.45 25.86
N PRO A 43 73.42 27.26 26.05
CA PRO A 43 73.87 26.43 24.93
C PRO A 43 72.69 26.08 24.02
N ASN A 44 72.80 26.33 22.71
CA ASN A 44 71.74 26.12 21.70
C ASN A 44 71.14 24.70 21.70
N GLU A 45 71.88 23.67 22.13
CA GLU A 45 71.35 22.31 22.31
C GLU A 45 70.26 22.21 23.40
N SER A 46 70.28 23.11 24.39
CA SER A 46 69.29 23.14 25.46
C SER A 46 68.02 23.90 25.07
N LEU A 47 68.10 24.85 24.14
CA LEU A 47 66.98 25.60 23.55
C LEU A 47 66.18 24.76 22.53
N GLU A 48 66.83 24.04 21.61
CA GLU A 48 66.13 23.11 20.70
C GLU A 48 65.49 21.93 21.46
N LYS A 49 66.14 21.44 22.52
CA LYS A 49 65.55 20.43 23.43
C LYS A 49 64.39 21.01 24.24
N THR A 50 64.45 22.25 24.72
CA THR A 50 63.32 22.86 25.44
C THR A 50 62.16 23.21 24.52
N GLU A 51 62.39 23.71 23.30
CA GLU A 51 61.32 23.94 22.32
C GLU A 51 60.65 22.63 21.89
N SER A 52 61.42 21.55 21.68
CA SER A 52 60.85 20.23 21.36
C SER A 52 60.14 19.57 22.56
N LEU A 53 60.61 19.76 23.80
CA LEU A 53 59.92 19.35 25.03
C LEU A 53 58.66 20.17 25.29
N GLN A 54 58.72 21.50 25.15
CA GLN A 54 57.56 22.40 25.28
C GLN A 54 56.50 22.09 24.23
N ASN A 55 56.90 21.84 22.98
CA ASN A 55 55.98 21.40 21.92
C ASN A 55 55.32 20.05 22.24
N LYS A 56 56.06 19.12 22.89
CA LYS A 56 55.52 17.83 23.34
C LYS A 56 54.55 17.98 24.51
N GLU A 57 54.85 18.86 25.47
CA GLU A 57 53.98 19.17 26.61
C GLU A 57 52.70 19.88 26.17
N VAL A 58 52.79 20.86 25.27
CA VAL A 58 51.64 21.54 24.67
C VAL A 58 50.77 20.56 23.89
N ALA A 59 51.37 19.68 23.08
CA ALA A 59 50.63 18.65 22.37
C ALA A 59 49.90 17.67 23.33
N GLN A 60 50.55 17.26 24.42
CA GLN A 60 49.92 16.43 25.44
C GLN A 60 48.78 17.14 26.18
N PHE A 61 48.94 18.44 26.45
CA PHE A 61 47.91 19.26 27.08
C PHE A 61 46.68 19.42 26.17
N LEU A 62 46.89 19.75 24.89
CA LEU A 62 45.81 19.85 23.90
C LEU A 62 45.08 18.52 23.72
N LYS A 63 45.82 17.41 23.72
CA LYS A 63 45.23 16.07 23.66
C LYS A 63 44.31 15.79 24.85
N LYS A 64 44.74 16.13 26.08
CA LYS A 64 43.89 16.01 27.28
C LYS A 64 42.62 16.85 27.17
N ILE A 65 42.72 18.08 26.67
CA ILE A 65 41.53 18.93 26.44
C ILE A 65 40.58 18.28 25.43
N GLN A 66 41.10 17.76 24.32
CA GLN A 66 40.28 17.08 23.31
C GLN A 66 39.59 15.83 23.87
N GLU A 67 40.28 15.05 24.71
CA GLU A 67 39.71 13.89 25.40
C GLU A 67 38.59 14.30 26.37
N GLU A 68 38.78 15.37 27.16
CA GLU A 68 37.75 15.87 28.06
C GLU A 68 36.52 16.42 27.31
N ILE A 69 36.74 17.17 26.23
CA ILE A 69 35.67 17.66 25.33
C ILE A 69 34.91 16.48 24.72
N SER A 70 35.62 15.47 24.22
CA SER A 70 35.02 14.26 23.63
C SER A 70 34.18 13.51 24.66
N LYS A 71 34.67 13.39 25.91
CA LYS A 71 33.93 12.80 27.01
C LYS A 71 32.66 13.60 27.33
N ALA A 72 32.75 14.93 27.40
CA ALA A 72 31.60 15.80 27.64
C ALA A 72 30.56 15.68 26.53
N GLN A 73 30.99 15.62 25.27
CA GLN A 73 30.13 15.39 24.12
C GLN A 73 29.40 14.05 24.23
N LEU A 74 30.10 12.95 24.55
CA LEU A 74 29.49 11.63 24.69
C LEU A 74 28.44 11.59 25.80
N ILE A 75 28.71 12.21 26.96
CA ILE A 75 27.73 12.31 28.04
C ILE A 75 26.52 13.16 27.60
N SER A 76 26.74 14.24 26.86
CA SER A 76 25.66 15.08 26.32
C SER A 76 24.80 14.32 25.30
N ILE A 77 25.42 13.50 24.44
CA ILE A 77 24.72 12.60 23.51
C ILE A 77 23.90 11.55 24.26
N LYS A 78 24.45 10.97 25.33
CA LYS A 78 23.75 10.04 26.23
C LYS A 78 22.47 10.65 26.79
N ILE A 79 22.52 11.91 27.24
CA ILE A 79 21.35 12.66 27.72
C ILE A 79 20.27 12.78 26.64
N VAL A 80 20.61 13.24 25.43
CA VAL A 80 19.61 13.45 24.37
C VAL A 80 19.04 12.15 23.81
N ARG A 81 19.76 11.03 23.95
CA ARG A 81 19.27 9.68 23.66
C ARG A 81 18.28 9.16 24.71
N GLY A 82 18.10 9.87 25.82
CA GLY A 82 17.28 9.42 26.95
C GLY A 82 17.94 8.34 27.79
N GLU A 83 19.22 8.05 27.57
CA GLU A 83 20.01 7.14 28.40
C GLU A 83 20.31 7.82 29.73
N LYS A 84 20.19 7.09 30.85
CA LYS A 84 20.39 7.66 32.20
C LYS A 84 21.89 7.87 32.47
N PRO A 85 22.39 9.10 32.59
CA PRO A 85 23.77 9.34 32.97
C PRO A 85 23.97 9.06 34.47
N THR A 86 25.17 8.65 34.84
CA THR A 86 25.59 8.47 36.23
C THR A 86 25.72 9.82 36.93
N LYS A 87 25.69 9.82 38.27
CA LYS A 87 25.93 11.03 39.07
C LYS A 87 27.29 11.68 38.75
N ASN A 88 28.32 10.86 38.52
CA ASN A 88 29.67 11.34 38.19
C ASN A 88 29.71 12.00 36.81
N GLU A 89 29.03 11.44 35.82
CA GLU A 89 28.90 12.04 34.48
C GLU A 89 28.16 13.38 34.53
N LEU A 90 27.07 13.47 35.31
CA LEU A 90 26.33 14.73 35.50
C LEU A 90 27.15 15.78 36.24
N ASN A 91 27.89 15.38 37.27
CA ASN A 91 28.77 16.27 38.01
C ASN A 91 29.93 16.78 37.14
N PHE A 92 30.50 15.90 36.31
CA PHE A 92 31.55 16.27 35.34
C PHE A 92 31.04 17.34 34.37
N LEU A 93 29.88 17.13 33.75
CA LEU A 93 29.28 18.12 32.87
C LEU A 93 28.96 19.42 33.60
N LYS A 94 28.28 19.35 34.76
CA LYS A 94 27.91 20.53 35.54
C LYS A 94 29.12 21.38 35.95
N SER A 95 30.22 20.72 36.32
CA SER A 95 31.40 21.39 36.86
C SER A 95 32.36 21.90 35.78
N LYS A 96 32.54 21.15 34.68
CA LYS A 96 33.55 21.47 33.66
C LYS A 96 32.98 22.00 32.35
N TYR A 97 31.76 21.60 31.99
CA TYR A 97 31.15 21.91 30.69
C TYR A 97 29.66 22.27 30.84
N PRO A 98 29.32 23.33 31.61
CA PRO A 98 27.94 23.71 31.88
C PRO A 98 27.17 24.06 30.60
N ASP A 99 27.82 24.65 29.60
CA ASP A 99 27.20 25.00 28.32
C ASP A 99 26.77 23.75 27.54
N MET A 100 27.59 22.69 27.52
CA MET A 100 27.22 21.43 26.86
C MET A 100 26.05 20.76 27.58
N LYS A 101 26.01 20.84 28.91
CA LYS A 101 24.86 20.36 29.68
C LYS A 101 23.58 21.09 29.28
N GLN A 102 23.63 22.42 29.21
CA GLN A 102 22.47 23.24 28.83
C GLN A 102 22.01 22.92 27.40
N ILE A 103 22.94 22.77 26.46
CA ILE A 103 22.63 22.39 25.08
C ILE A 103 21.99 21.00 25.03
N ALA A 104 22.50 20.02 25.78
CA ALA A 104 21.91 18.68 25.84
C ALA A 104 20.48 18.71 26.40
N GLU A 105 20.24 19.46 27.49
CA GLU A 105 18.91 19.61 28.10
C GLU A 105 17.92 20.31 27.14
N GLN A 106 18.36 21.37 26.45
CA GLN A 106 17.55 22.06 25.46
C GLN A 106 17.24 21.15 24.27
N SER A 107 18.24 20.46 23.71
CA SER A 107 18.07 19.52 22.60
C SER A 107 17.14 18.36 22.96
N LEU A 108 17.20 17.86 24.20
CA LEU A 108 16.27 16.83 24.67
C LEU A 108 14.83 17.36 24.73
N LYS A 109 14.63 18.59 25.20
CA LYS A 109 13.32 19.24 25.21
C LYS A 109 12.78 19.45 23.79
N GLU A 110 13.60 19.96 22.88
CA GLU A 110 13.28 20.11 21.45
C GLU A 110 12.91 18.75 20.82
N CYS A 111 13.69 17.70 21.08
CA CYS A 111 13.42 16.33 20.64
C CYS A 111 12.04 15.83 21.11
N ASN A 112 11.71 16.02 22.39
CA ASN A 112 10.42 15.61 22.94
C ASN A 112 9.25 16.38 22.31
N ASN A 113 9.40 17.68 22.08
CA ASN A 113 8.39 18.49 21.40
C ASN A 113 8.16 18.01 19.96
N LEU A 114 9.21 17.68 19.23
CA LEU A 114 9.10 17.12 17.88
C LEU A 114 8.42 15.74 17.88
N LYS A 115 8.74 14.87 18.85
CA LYS A 115 8.09 13.57 19.01
C LYS A 115 6.59 13.71 19.29
N GLU A 116 6.20 14.66 20.15
CA GLU A 116 4.79 14.97 20.39
C GLU A 116 4.12 15.49 19.11
N ALA A 117 4.73 16.43 18.38
CA ALA A 117 4.18 16.91 17.12
C ALA A 117 3.95 15.77 16.10
N ILE A 118 4.92 14.86 15.97
CA ILE A 118 4.85 13.69 15.07
C ILE A 118 3.70 12.73 15.45
N LYS A 119 3.38 12.61 16.75
CA LYS A 119 2.30 11.74 17.23
C LYS A 119 0.93 12.14 16.68
N TYR A 120 0.73 13.42 16.40
CA TYR A 120 -0.52 13.97 15.88
C TYR A 120 -0.54 14.10 14.35
N CYS A 121 0.57 13.77 13.67
CA CYS A 121 0.60 13.77 12.21
C CYS A 121 -0.28 12.65 11.64
N LYS A 122 -1.05 12.99 10.60
CA LYS A 122 -1.95 12.08 9.89
C LYS A 122 -1.29 11.43 8.69
N THR A 123 -0.20 12.02 8.20
CA THR A 123 0.47 11.56 6.97
C THR A 123 1.99 11.50 7.12
N GLY A 124 2.63 10.66 6.32
CA GLY A 124 4.11 10.61 6.22
C GLY A 124 4.71 11.94 5.76
N GLN A 125 4.02 12.68 4.89
CA GLN A 125 4.48 13.99 4.39
C GLN A 125 4.51 15.06 5.49
N GLU A 126 3.55 15.05 6.42
CA GLU A 126 3.57 15.96 7.57
C GLU A 126 4.78 15.69 8.46
N ILE A 127 5.06 14.40 8.71
CA ILE A 127 6.22 13.96 9.49
C ILE A 127 7.53 14.40 8.80
N GLU A 128 7.66 14.16 7.50
CA GLU A 128 8.83 14.57 6.70
C GLU A 128 9.05 16.08 6.77
N LYS A 129 7.99 16.89 6.61
CA LYS A 129 8.09 18.35 6.71
C LYS A 129 8.62 18.81 8.07
N ILE A 130 8.17 18.19 9.17
CA ILE A 130 8.64 18.52 10.53
C ILE A 130 10.14 18.20 10.65
N ILE A 131 10.56 17.03 10.18
CA ILE A 131 11.96 16.58 10.27
C ILE A 131 12.86 17.44 9.38
N SER A 132 12.45 17.70 8.13
CA SER A 132 13.20 18.54 7.19
C SER A 132 13.38 19.95 7.72
N LYS A 133 12.33 20.56 8.29
CA LYS A 133 12.44 21.88 8.90
C LYS A 133 13.48 21.89 10.04
N ALA A 134 13.46 20.88 10.92
CA ALA A 134 14.43 20.78 12.00
C ALA A 134 15.86 20.56 11.50
N LEU A 135 16.05 19.78 10.43
CA LEU A 135 17.35 19.59 9.77
C LEU A 135 17.87 20.90 9.16
N ASP A 136 16.99 21.63 8.46
CA ASP A 136 17.34 22.90 7.83
C ASP A 136 17.71 23.96 8.87
N ASP A 137 16.97 24.03 9.99
CA ASP A 137 17.27 24.93 11.10
C ASP A 137 18.68 24.65 11.66
N ILE A 138 19.02 23.39 11.93
CA ILE A 138 20.37 22.99 12.39
C ILE A 138 21.43 23.34 11.33
N SER A 139 21.18 23.01 10.07
CA SER A 139 22.11 23.26 8.96
C SER A 139 22.43 24.75 8.81
N ASN A 140 21.41 25.60 8.89
CA ASN A 140 21.55 27.06 8.82
C ASN A 140 22.33 27.61 10.01
N MET A 141 22.08 27.10 11.22
CA MET A 141 22.84 27.50 12.40
C MET A 141 24.32 27.11 12.31
N ILE A 142 24.64 25.96 11.71
CA ILE A 142 26.04 25.56 11.45
C ILE A 142 26.69 26.50 10.42
N LYS A 143 26.03 26.73 9.28
CA LYS A 143 26.55 27.62 8.21
C LYS A 143 26.82 29.03 8.71
N ASN A 144 25.96 29.55 9.58
CA ASN A 144 26.10 30.90 10.13
C ASN A 144 27.04 30.96 11.35
N GLY A 145 27.72 29.86 11.70
CA GLY A 145 28.63 29.78 12.85
C GLY A 145 27.94 29.90 14.21
N SER A 146 26.62 29.77 14.28
CA SER A 146 25.83 29.86 15.52
C SER A 146 25.89 28.57 16.35
N LEU A 147 26.34 27.46 15.76
CA LEU A 147 26.64 26.21 16.47
C LEU A 147 28.09 25.81 16.23
N SER A 148 28.79 25.50 17.31
CA SER A 148 30.06 24.78 17.23
C SER A 148 29.83 23.33 16.76
N GLU A 149 30.89 22.67 16.29
CA GLU A 149 30.84 21.28 15.86
C GLU A 149 30.28 20.34 16.96
N VAL A 150 30.68 20.56 18.22
CA VAL A 150 30.20 19.74 19.35
C VAL A 150 28.71 19.95 19.61
N GLN A 151 28.25 21.21 19.58
CA GLN A 151 26.82 21.53 19.76
C GLN A 151 25.97 20.99 18.61
N ALA A 152 26.48 21.07 17.37
CA ALA A 152 25.86 20.47 16.20
C ALA A 152 25.71 18.95 16.37
N LYS A 153 26.78 18.24 16.78
CA LYS A 153 26.72 16.79 17.02
C LYS A 153 25.69 16.39 18.08
N ILE A 154 25.55 17.18 19.16
CA ILE A 154 24.52 16.96 20.19
C ILE A 154 23.11 17.15 19.60
N LYS A 155 22.86 18.26 18.90
CA LYS A 155 21.55 18.55 18.29
C LYS A 155 21.17 17.53 17.22
N THR A 156 22.09 17.15 16.34
CA THR A 156 21.85 16.12 15.32
C THR A 156 21.57 14.75 15.96
N SER A 157 22.30 14.38 17.02
CA SER A 157 22.03 13.12 17.75
C SER A 157 20.64 13.11 18.40
N ALA A 158 20.14 14.27 18.86
CA ALA A 158 18.78 14.39 19.38
C ALA A 158 17.74 14.20 18.27
N LEU A 159 18.02 14.73 17.07
CA LEU A 159 17.16 14.60 15.90
C LEU A 159 17.15 13.17 15.34
N ASP A 160 18.25 12.43 15.42
CA ASP A 160 18.29 11.00 15.08
C ASP A 160 17.26 10.20 15.89
N GLU A 161 17.03 10.55 17.16
CA GLU A 161 16.01 9.91 17.99
C GLU A 161 14.59 10.28 17.57
N VAL A 162 14.37 11.48 17.02
CA VAL A 162 13.10 11.87 16.41
C VAL A 162 12.87 11.06 15.14
N ILE A 163 13.89 10.88 14.30
CA ILE A 163 13.82 10.08 13.06
C ILE A 163 13.55 8.60 13.38
N LYS A 164 14.21 8.03 14.39
CA LYS A 164 13.92 6.65 14.84
C LYS A 164 12.47 6.52 15.32
N TYR A 165 11.99 7.49 16.10
CA TYR A 165 10.61 7.52 16.57
C TYR A 165 9.61 7.65 15.41
N SER A 166 9.88 8.53 14.45
CA SER A 166 9.03 8.74 13.28
C SER A 166 8.92 7.49 12.44
N ASN A 167 10.02 6.78 12.22
CA ASN A 167 10.04 5.50 11.51
C ASN A 167 9.19 4.45 12.22
N LYS A 168 9.23 4.41 13.56
CA LYS A 168 8.37 3.53 14.36
C LYS A 168 6.89 3.85 14.15
N ILE A 169 6.50 5.13 14.20
CA ILE A 169 5.12 5.57 13.99
C ILE A 169 4.65 5.26 12.56
N GLN A 170 5.46 5.56 11.55
CA GLN A 170 5.13 5.27 10.15
C GLN A 170 4.95 3.77 9.91
N ASN A 171 5.82 2.93 10.48
CA ASN A 171 5.69 1.48 10.37
C ASN A 171 4.44 0.94 11.08
N GLU A 172 4.09 1.50 12.24
CA GLU A 172 2.85 1.16 12.94
C GLU A 172 1.61 1.56 12.13
N PHE A 173 1.61 2.75 11.51
CA PHE A 173 0.55 3.20 10.63
C PHE A 173 0.40 2.30 9.39
N LYS A 174 1.51 1.91 8.74
CA LYS A 174 1.50 0.95 7.62
C LYS A 174 0.91 -0.40 8.02
N LYS A 175 1.18 -0.86 9.24
CA LYS A 175 0.55 -2.08 9.79
C LYS A 175 -0.96 -1.89 9.96
N ALA A 176 -1.39 -0.74 10.48
CA ALA A 176 -2.81 -0.41 10.61
C ALA A 176 -3.51 -0.38 9.23
N GLU A 177 -2.89 0.23 8.21
CA GLU A 177 -3.40 0.18 6.84
C GLU A 177 -3.54 -1.27 6.33
N SER A 178 -2.52 -2.11 6.55
CA SER A 178 -2.56 -3.52 6.14
C SER A 178 -3.70 -4.29 6.81
N ILE A 179 -3.93 -4.06 8.11
CA ILE A 179 -5.05 -4.66 8.85
C ILE A 179 -6.40 -4.23 8.27
N VAL A 180 -6.54 -2.96 7.88
CA VAL A 180 -7.77 -2.48 7.23
C VAL A 180 -7.99 -3.15 5.88
N VAL A 181 -6.92 -3.35 5.10
CA VAL A 181 -7.01 -4.09 3.84
C VAL A 181 -7.46 -5.53 4.07
N LYS A 182 -6.89 -6.23 5.06
CA LYS A 182 -7.33 -7.57 5.46
C LYS A 182 -8.82 -7.59 5.81
N LEU A 183 -9.26 -6.62 6.60
CA LEU A 183 -10.65 -6.49 7.01
C LEU A 183 -11.58 -6.34 5.80
N ILE A 184 -11.23 -5.49 4.83
CA ILE A 184 -12.04 -5.26 3.61
C ILE A 184 -12.13 -6.53 2.76
N LYS A 185 -11.05 -7.31 2.68
CA LYS A 185 -11.00 -8.61 1.99
C LYS A 185 -11.75 -9.73 2.73
N GLY A 186 -12.33 -9.46 3.90
CA GLY A 186 -13.00 -10.46 4.73
C GLY A 186 -12.06 -11.45 5.40
N GLU A 187 -10.77 -11.14 5.51
CA GLU A 187 -9.81 -11.96 6.24
C GLU A 187 -10.05 -11.84 7.76
N LYS A 188 -9.89 -12.96 8.50
CA LYS A 188 -10.01 -12.94 9.97
C LYS A 188 -8.86 -12.14 10.58
N LEU A 189 -9.23 -11.17 11.42
CA LEU A 189 -8.27 -10.44 12.25
C LEU A 189 -8.01 -11.19 13.56
N SER A 190 -6.79 -11.07 14.07
CA SER A 190 -6.47 -11.42 15.45
C SER A 190 -6.98 -10.36 16.42
N SER A 191 -7.15 -10.71 17.70
CA SER A 191 -7.55 -9.76 18.75
C SER A 191 -6.57 -8.59 18.87
N GLY A 192 -5.27 -8.83 18.68
CA GLY A 192 -4.25 -7.78 18.67
C GLY A 192 -4.39 -6.80 17.50
N GLU A 193 -4.71 -7.31 16.30
CA GLU A 193 -4.97 -6.46 15.13
C GLU A 193 -6.24 -5.62 15.31
N GLU A 194 -7.31 -6.21 15.86
CA GLU A 194 -8.54 -5.47 16.16
C GLU A 194 -8.31 -4.35 17.18
N ASN A 195 -7.60 -4.64 18.27
CA ASN A 195 -7.32 -3.64 19.30
C ASN A 195 -6.45 -2.50 18.75
N LEU A 196 -5.46 -2.81 17.91
CA LEU A 196 -4.61 -1.80 17.28
C LEU A 196 -5.45 -0.77 16.49
N ILE A 197 -6.35 -1.23 15.62
CA ILE A 197 -7.17 -0.31 14.81
C ILE A 197 -8.28 0.36 15.64
N LYS A 198 -8.87 -0.32 16.62
CA LYS A 198 -9.97 0.22 17.43
C LYS A 198 -9.48 1.31 18.40
N GLU A 199 -8.35 1.07 19.07
CA GLU A 199 -7.86 1.94 20.14
C GLU A 199 -6.90 3.01 19.63
N LYS A 200 -5.91 2.64 18.81
CA LYS A 200 -4.89 3.59 18.32
C LYS A 200 -5.28 4.34 17.06
N TYR A 201 -6.08 3.72 16.18
CA TYR A 201 -6.44 4.31 14.88
C TYR A 201 -7.95 4.31 14.60
N PRO A 202 -8.77 4.92 15.50
CA PRO A 202 -10.23 4.83 15.44
C PRO A 202 -10.83 5.40 14.15
N GLU A 203 -10.28 6.48 13.61
CA GLU A 203 -10.71 7.07 12.33
C GLU A 203 -10.51 6.11 11.15
N LEU A 204 -9.38 5.39 11.14
CA LEU A 204 -9.07 4.42 10.12
C LEU A 204 -10.01 3.20 10.21
N ASN A 205 -10.34 2.77 11.42
CA ASN A 205 -11.32 1.71 11.67
C ASN A 205 -12.73 2.12 11.23
N LYS A 206 -13.13 3.38 11.48
CA LYS A 206 -14.41 3.91 11.02
C LYS A 206 -14.49 3.91 9.49
N LEU A 207 -13.47 4.45 8.83
CA LEU A 207 -13.35 4.45 7.38
C LEU A 207 -13.44 3.02 6.81
N ALA A 208 -12.74 2.06 7.41
CA ALA A 208 -12.79 0.67 6.98
C ALA A 208 -14.21 0.09 7.01
N LYS A 209 -14.96 0.35 8.09
CA LYS A 209 -16.35 -0.09 8.24
C LYS A 209 -17.28 0.57 7.24
N GLU A 210 -17.08 1.84 6.93
CA GLU A 210 -17.85 2.55 5.91
C GLU A 210 -17.57 1.98 4.51
N SER A 211 -16.30 1.78 4.18
CA SER A 211 -15.91 1.16 2.90
C SER A 211 -16.39 -0.28 2.75
N LEU A 212 -16.49 -1.06 3.83
CA LEU A 212 -17.12 -2.38 3.81
C LEU A 212 -18.61 -2.31 3.45
N LYS A 213 -19.36 -1.39 4.07
CA LYS A 213 -20.79 -1.20 3.73
C LYS A 213 -20.96 -0.78 2.27
N GLU A 214 -20.12 0.12 1.79
CA GLU A 214 -20.10 0.54 0.38
C GLU A 214 -19.76 -0.64 -0.55
N CYS A 215 -18.79 -1.49 -0.16
CA CYS A 215 -18.43 -2.71 -0.87
C CYS A 215 -19.63 -3.64 -1.02
N ASP A 216 -20.35 -3.92 0.07
CA ASP A 216 -21.49 -4.84 0.04
C ASP A 216 -22.66 -4.28 -0.80
N ILE A 217 -22.93 -2.97 -0.71
CA ILE A 217 -23.90 -2.31 -1.59
C ILE A 217 -23.49 -2.43 -3.06
N LEU A 218 -22.20 -2.25 -3.37
CA LEU A 218 -21.69 -2.38 -4.74
C LEU A 218 -21.79 -3.82 -5.24
N LYS A 219 -21.51 -4.83 -4.41
CA LYS A 219 -21.71 -6.25 -4.76
C LYS A 219 -23.14 -6.52 -5.20
N GLU A 220 -24.14 -6.03 -4.45
CA GLU A 220 -25.55 -6.21 -4.81
C GLU A 220 -25.91 -5.49 -6.12
N LYS A 221 -25.42 -4.26 -6.32
CA LYS A 221 -25.63 -3.54 -7.59
C LYS A 221 -24.97 -4.26 -8.79
N LEU A 222 -23.79 -4.85 -8.59
CA LEU A 222 -23.09 -5.61 -9.63
C LEU A 222 -23.81 -6.92 -9.97
N LYS A 223 -24.43 -7.59 -8.98
CA LYS A 223 -25.29 -8.76 -9.21
C LYS A 223 -26.51 -8.42 -10.05
N ALA A 224 -27.09 -7.24 -9.85
CA ALA A 224 -28.28 -6.79 -10.60
C ALA A 224 -27.99 -6.35 -12.05
N CYS A 225 -26.71 -6.32 -12.46
CA CYS A 225 -26.35 -5.94 -13.83
C CYS A 225 -26.46 -7.15 -14.77
N ASP A 226 -27.31 -7.02 -15.78
CA ASP A 226 -27.59 -7.99 -16.84
C ASP A 226 -26.51 -8.04 -17.95
N THR A 227 -25.70 -6.99 -18.10
CA THR A 227 -24.65 -6.93 -19.13
C THR A 227 -23.31 -6.46 -18.59
N GLN A 228 -22.23 -6.87 -19.27
CA GLN A 228 -20.87 -6.43 -18.95
C GLN A 228 -20.74 -4.90 -19.08
N ASP A 229 -21.29 -4.30 -20.12
CA ASP A 229 -21.25 -2.84 -20.33
C ASP A 229 -21.87 -2.06 -19.16
N LYS A 230 -22.98 -2.56 -18.60
CA LYS A 230 -23.62 -1.94 -17.43
C LYS A 230 -22.74 -2.03 -16.19
N ARG A 231 -22.07 -3.17 -15.99
CA ARG A 231 -21.08 -3.36 -14.92
C ARG A 231 -19.91 -2.42 -15.07
N ASP A 232 -19.30 -2.37 -16.25
CA ASP A 232 -18.12 -1.55 -16.51
C ASP A 232 -18.43 -0.05 -16.32
N LYS A 233 -19.62 0.40 -16.75
CA LYS A 233 -20.10 1.77 -16.51
C LYS A 233 -20.30 2.06 -15.02
N LEU A 234 -20.88 1.14 -14.26
CA LEU A 234 -21.07 1.27 -12.82
C LEU A 234 -19.71 1.38 -12.10
N ILE A 235 -18.77 0.48 -12.40
CA ILE A 235 -17.43 0.46 -11.82
C ILE A 235 -16.69 1.76 -12.16
N SER A 236 -16.68 2.15 -13.44
CA SER A 236 -16.01 3.37 -13.91
C SER A 236 -16.56 4.62 -13.23
N LYS A 237 -17.87 4.67 -12.99
CA LYS A 237 -18.51 5.79 -12.27
C LYS A 237 -18.01 5.90 -10.83
N GLU A 238 -17.94 4.79 -10.11
CA GLU A 238 -17.50 4.80 -8.70
C GLU A 238 -15.99 5.10 -8.58
N VAL A 239 -15.17 4.50 -9.45
CA VAL A 239 -13.73 4.78 -9.52
C VAL A 239 -13.49 6.27 -9.77
N ARG A 240 -14.13 6.82 -10.81
CA ARG A 240 -13.99 8.24 -11.17
C ARG A 240 -14.39 9.18 -10.04
N ASN A 241 -15.49 8.90 -9.34
CA ASN A 241 -15.96 9.68 -8.19
C ASN A 241 -14.89 9.73 -7.07
N ILE A 242 -14.29 8.58 -6.74
CA ILE A 242 -13.22 8.53 -5.72
C ILE A 242 -11.98 9.28 -6.20
N GLU A 243 -11.56 9.09 -7.45
CA GLU A 243 -10.40 9.80 -8.01
C GLU A 243 -10.59 11.31 -8.03
N GLU A 244 -11.77 11.79 -8.44
CA GLU A 244 -12.10 13.22 -8.46
C GLU A 244 -12.07 13.81 -7.04
N LYS A 245 -12.68 13.13 -6.06
CA LYS A 245 -12.61 13.55 -4.65
C LYS A 245 -11.16 13.56 -4.12
N GLY A 246 -10.35 12.58 -4.51
CA GLY A 246 -8.94 12.52 -4.15
C GLY A 246 -8.13 13.67 -4.77
N LYS A 247 -8.34 13.97 -6.06
CA LYS A 247 -7.68 15.09 -6.76
C LYS A 247 -8.07 16.45 -6.19
N LEU A 248 -9.32 16.61 -5.79
CA LEU A 248 -9.82 17.83 -5.14
C LEU A 248 -9.40 17.96 -3.67
N GLY A 249 -8.71 16.95 -3.10
CA GLY A 249 -8.30 16.95 -1.69
C GLY A 249 -9.48 16.79 -0.71
N LEU A 250 -10.64 16.36 -1.17
CA LEU A 250 -11.83 16.13 -0.34
C LEU A 250 -11.70 14.87 0.52
N ILE A 251 -10.89 13.91 0.08
CA ILE A 251 -10.57 12.68 0.80
C ILE A 251 -9.06 12.47 0.81
N SER A 252 -8.56 11.80 1.85
CA SER A 252 -7.12 11.54 2.00
C SER A 252 -6.61 10.49 1.01
N LYS A 253 -5.30 10.45 0.76
CA LYS A 253 -4.67 9.40 -0.06
C LYS A 253 -4.93 8.00 0.49
N THR A 254 -4.93 7.84 1.82
CA THR A 254 -5.26 6.58 2.50
C THR A 254 -6.72 6.20 2.28
N GLU A 255 -7.64 7.17 2.31
CA GLU A 255 -9.05 6.94 2.02
C GLU A 255 -9.31 6.53 0.57
N VAL A 256 -8.66 7.19 -0.41
CA VAL A 256 -8.69 6.77 -1.81
C VAL A 256 -8.25 5.31 -1.93
N LYS A 257 -7.10 4.96 -1.35
CA LYS A 257 -6.55 3.60 -1.37
C LYS A 257 -7.52 2.58 -0.80
N ILE A 258 -8.11 2.87 0.36
CA ILE A 258 -9.06 1.98 1.04
C ILE A 258 -10.34 1.78 0.21
N LYS A 259 -10.95 2.87 -0.29
CA LYS A 259 -12.17 2.80 -1.09
C LYS A 259 -11.93 2.08 -2.42
N MET A 260 -10.78 2.27 -3.06
CA MET A 260 -10.40 1.52 -4.27
C MET A 260 -10.25 0.03 -4.01
N ILE A 261 -9.68 -0.37 -2.88
CA ILE A 261 -9.57 -1.78 -2.48
C ILE A 261 -10.97 -2.38 -2.28
N ALA A 262 -11.89 -1.64 -1.66
CA ALA A 262 -13.28 -2.07 -1.51
C ALA A 262 -13.99 -2.27 -2.85
N ILE A 263 -13.77 -1.40 -3.84
CA ILE A 263 -14.29 -1.59 -5.21
C ILE A 263 -13.70 -2.87 -5.82
N ASN A 264 -12.38 -3.05 -5.74
CA ASN A 264 -11.72 -4.23 -6.31
C ASN A 264 -12.26 -5.52 -5.70
N GLU A 265 -12.49 -5.55 -4.39
CA GLU A 265 -13.09 -6.71 -3.72
C GLU A 265 -14.52 -6.99 -4.22
N ALA A 266 -15.35 -5.95 -4.40
CA ALA A 266 -16.69 -6.11 -4.95
C ALA A 266 -16.67 -6.66 -6.39
N VAL A 267 -15.72 -6.20 -7.22
CA VAL A 267 -15.53 -6.67 -8.59
C VAL A 267 -15.04 -8.12 -8.60
N SER A 268 -14.05 -8.46 -7.78
CA SER A 268 -13.55 -9.83 -7.63
C SER A 268 -14.62 -10.81 -7.18
N PHE A 269 -15.45 -10.41 -6.21
CA PHE A 269 -16.61 -11.17 -5.77
C PHE A 269 -17.59 -11.41 -6.93
N SER A 270 -17.99 -10.34 -7.63
CA SER A 270 -18.92 -10.42 -8.77
C SER A 270 -18.40 -11.33 -9.90
N ASN A 271 -17.10 -11.25 -10.21
CA ASN A 271 -16.47 -12.11 -11.23
C ASN A 271 -16.43 -13.58 -10.80
N LYS A 272 -16.21 -13.86 -9.51
CA LYS A 272 -16.21 -15.22 -8.98
C LYS A 272 -17.59 -15.87 -9.12
N GLU A 273 -18.65 -15.11 -8.80
CA GLU A 273 -20.03 -15.55 -8.99
C GLU A 273 -20.34 -15.86 -10.46
N GLN A 274 -19.98 -14.97 -11.39
CA GLN A 274 -20.19 -15.22 -12.83
C GLN A 274 -19.41 -16.44 -13.34
N ASN A 275 -18.16 -16.63 -12.91
CA ASN A 275 -17.38 -17.80 -13.30
C ASN A 275 -17.97 -19.10 -12.72
N ASN A 276 -18.53 -19.05 -11.51
CA ASN A 276 -19.23 -20.19 -10.91
C ASN A 276 -20.52 -20.52 -11.68
N LEU A 277 -21.24 -19.48 -12.13
CA LEU A 277 -22.41 -19.61 -12.99
C LEU A 277 -22.05 -20.28 -14.34
N GLU A 278 -21.00 -19.82 -15.03
CA GLU A 278 -20.57 -20.41 -16.29
C GLU A 278 -20.14 -21.88 -16.14
N LYS A 279 -19.40 -22.20 -15.06
CA LYS A 279 -19.01 -23.58 -14.75
C LYS A 279 -20.22 -24.47 -14.46
N THR A 280 -21.21 -23.93 -13.75
CA THR A 280 -22.47 -24.61 -13.48
C THR A 280 -23.20 -24.97 -14.76
N ILE A 281 -23.34 -24.01 -15.67
CA ILE A 281 -23.96 -24.19 -16.99
C ILE A 281 -23.25 -25.26 -17.80
N LEU A 282 -21.91 -25.24 -17.82
CA LEU A 282 -21.10 -26.23 -18.53
C LEU A 282 -21.31 -27.65 -17.98
N ILE A 283 -21.28 -27.81 -16.66
CA ILE A 283 -21.50 -29.10 -16.00
C ILE A 283 -22.92 -29.61 -16.27
N ALA A 284 -23.92 -28.74 -16.21
CA ALA A 284 -25.30 -29.09 -16.53
C ALA A 284 -25.43 -29.59 -17.98
N SER A 285 -24.83 -28.89 -18.94
CA SER A 285 -24.80 -29.30 -20.35
C SER A 285 -24.17 -30.69 -20.53
N LYS A 286 -23.01 -30.95 -19.91
CA LYS A 286 -22.37 -32.28 -19.95
C LYS A 286 -23.27 -33.39 -19.43
N ILE A 287 -23.97 -33.15 -18.32
CA ILE A 287 -24.87 -34.15 -17.72
C ILE A 287 -26.07 -34.41 -18.62
N ILE A 288 -26.67 -33.36 -19.21
CA ILE A 288 -27.79 -33.48 -20.17
C ILE A 288 -27.35 -34.31 -21.38
N LYS A 289 -26.14 -34.08 -21.91
CA LYS A 289 -25.53 -34.82 -23.02
C LYS A 289 -25.08 -36.25 -22.67
N GLY A 290 -25.16 -36.65 -21.40
CA GLY A 290 -24.67 -37.96 -20.94
C GLY A 290 -23.15 -38.10 -20.88
N GLU A 291 -22.41 -37.00 -20.91
CA GLU A 291 -20.95 -36.99 -20.81
C GLU A 291 -20.48 -37.30 -19.38
N LYS A 292 -19.29 -37.91 -19.25
CA LYS A 292 -18.66 -38.16 -17.95
C LYS A 292 -18.01 -36.89 -17.41
N LEU A 293 -18.36 -36.52 -16.17
CA LEU A 293 -17.69 -35.43 -15.46
C LEU A 293 -16.29 -35.81 -15.01
N THR A 294 -15.37 -34.86 -15.07
CA THR A 294 -14.01 -34.99 -14.53
C THR A 294 -14.02 -34.99 -13.00
N GLY A 295 -12.92 -35.42 -12.38
CA GLY A 295 -12.77 -35.39 -10.91
C GLY A 295 -12.95 -33.99 -10.31
N LYS A 296 -12.45 -32.94 -11.00
CA LYS A 296 -12.60 -31.54 -10.57
C LYS A 296 -14.05 -31.04 -10.65
N GLU A 297 -14.78 -31.43 -11.69
CA GLU A 297 -16.20 -31.08 -11.85
C GLU A 297 -17.08 -31.80 -10.82
N ASN A 298 -16.81 -33.07 -10.56
CA ASN A 298 -17.49 -33.81 -9.49
C ASN A 298 -17.26 -33.19 -8.11
N GLN A 299 -16.05 -32.69 -7.85
CA GLN A 299 -15.73 -31.97 -6.62
C GLN A 299 -16.46 -30.62 -6.55
N PHE A 300 -16.50 -29.86 -7.65
CA PHE A 300 -17.25 -28.60 -7.73
C PHE A 300 -18.75 -28.77 -7.42
N VAL A 301 -19.37 -29.85 -7.91
CA VAL A 301 -20.78 -30.18 -7.61
C VAL A 301 -20.99 -30.55 -6.14
N LYS A 302 -20.01 -31.20 -5.50
CA LYS A 302 -20.08 -31.52 -4.06
C LYS A 302 -19.92 -30.27 -3.19
N ASP A 303 -19.04 -29.35 -3.56
CA ASP A 303 -18.64 -28.22 -2.72
C ASP A 303 -19.63 -27.04 -2.76
N ASN A 304 -20.45 -26.90 -3.82
CA ASN A 304 -21.37 -25.75 -4.00
C ASN A 304 -22.83 -25.99 -3.54
N ASN A 305 -23.08 -26.99 -2.69
CA ASN A 305 -24.38 -27.32 -2.05
C ASN A 305 -25.54 -27.77 -2.98
N LEU A 306 -26.50 -28.47 -2.37
CA LEU A 306 -27.53 -29.34 -2.97
C LEU A 306 -28.38 -28.77 -4.13
N ASP A 307 -28.51 -27.45 -4.26
CA ASP A 307 -29.43 -26.84 -5.23
C ASP A 307 -28.99 -27.07 -6.67
N LEU A 308 -27.68 -27.10 -6.96
CA LEU A 308 -27.18 -27.36 -8.31
C LEU A 308 -27.51 -28.78 -8.77
N LYS A 309 -27.24 -29.75 -7.90
CA LYS A 309 -27.45 -31.17 -8.17
C LYS A 309 -28.94 -31.46 -8.34
N LYS A 310 -29.77 -30.85 -7.48
CA LYS A 310 -31.23 -30.94 -7.54
C LYS A 310 -31.76 -30.33 -8.84
N LEU A 311 -31.33 -29.12 -9.18
CA LEU A 311 -31.73 -28.41 -10.40
C LEU A 311 -31.34 -29.19 -11.66
N ILE A 312 -30.12 -29.72 -11.73
CA ILE A 312 -29.70 -30.57 -12.84
C ILE A 312 -30.53 -31.85 -12.91
N GLN A 313 -30.83 -32.50 -11.77
CA GLN A 313 -31.67 -33.69 -11.74
C GLN A 313 -33.11 -33.40 -12.19
N GLU A 314 -33.70 -32.29 -11.73
CA GLU A 314 -35.02 -31.83 -12.16
C GLU A 314 -35.05 -31.57 -13.67
N SER A 315 -34.05 -30.87 -14.21
CA SER A 315 -33.95 -30.62 -15.64
C SER A 315 -33.73 -31.89 -16.48
N VAL A 316 -32.98 -32.88 -15.97
CA VAL A 316 -32.82 -34.19 -16.64
C VAL A 316 -34.13 -34.99 -16.63
N VAL A 317 -34.92 -34.88 -15.56
CA VAL A 317 -36.25 -35.51 -15.50
C VAL A 317 -37.21 -34.83 -16.48
N GLU A 318 -37.24 -33.50 -16.51
CA GLU A 318 -38.02 -32.72 -17.47
C GLU A 318 -37.63 -33.02 -18.92
N TYR A 319 -36.33 -33.16 -19.21
CA TYR A 319 -35.84 -33.61 -20.51
C TYR A 319 -36.45 -34.95 -20.93
N LYS A 320 -36.52 -35.94 -20.01
CA LYS A 320 -37.12 -37.25 -20.31
C LYS A 320 -38.61 -37.13 -20.59
N TYR A 321 -39.34 -36.36 -19.78
CA TYR A 321 -40.77 -36.14 -19.97
C TYR A 321 -41.08 -35.45 -21.30
N LEU A 322 -40.36 -34.38 -21.64
CA LEU A 322 -40.55 -33.65 -22.89
C LEU A 322 -40.21 -34.53 -24.10
N LYS A 323 -39.13 -35.32 -24.02
CA LYS A 323 -38.75 -36.29 -25.06
C LYS A 323 -39.81 -37.38 -25.26
N GLU A 324 -40.48 -37.82 -24.20
CA GLU A 324 -41.57 -38.79 -24.27
C GLU A 324 -42.86 -38.16 -24.84
N ALA A 325 -43.20 -36.93 -24.44
CA ALA A 325 -44.31 -36.18 -25.01
C ALA A 325 -44.15 -35.98 -26.53
N LEU A 326 -42.92 -35.72 -27.00
CA LEU A 326 -42.62 -35.59 -28.42
C LEU A 326 -42.72 -36.89 -29.21
N LYS A 327 -42.44 -38.06 -28.60
CA LYS A 327 -42.70 -39.37 -29.23
C LYS A 327 -44.19 -39.61 -29.48
N ASN A 328 -45.05 -39.06 -28.64
CA ASN A 328 -46.50 -39.23 -28.73
C ASN A 328 -47.17 -38.27 -29.74
N CYS A 329 -46.42 -37.31 -30.28
CA CYS A 329 -46.92 -36.38 -31.30
C CYS A 329 -47.06 -37.08 -32.66
N LYS A 330 -48.20 -36.87 -33.34
CA LYS A 330 -48.52 -37.53 -34.62
C LYS A 330 -48.01 -36.77 -35.84
N SER A 331 -47.65 -35.50 -35.69
CA SER A 331 -47.20 -34.63 -36.78
C SER A 331 -46.10 -33.68 -36.34
N GLU A 332 -45.34 -33.18 -37.32
CA GLU A 332 -44.24 -32.26 -37.10
C GLU A 332 -44.71 -30.90 -36.53
N ASN A 333 -45.84 -30.39 -37.01
CA ASN A 333 -46.45 -29.17 -36.47
C ASN A 333 -46.82 -29.33 -34.99
N GLN A 334 -47.30 -30.51 -34.58
CA GLN A 334 -47.60 -30.77 -33.17
C GLN A 334 -46.33 -30.78 -32.32
N LYS A 335 -45.25 -31.39 -32.80
CA LYS A 335 -43.95 -31.38 -32.09
C LYS A 335 -43.44 -29.95 -31.92
N GLN A 336 -43.48 -29.16 -32.98
CA GLN A 336 -43.00 -27.78 -32.95
C GLN A 336 -43.86 -26.89 -32.04
N GLN A 337 -45.18 -27.14 -31.98
CA GLN A 337 -46.08 -26.46 -31.06
C GLN A 337 -45.79 -26.81 -29.59
N VAL A 338 -45.53 -28.09 -29.28
CA VAL A 338 -45.16 -28.53 -27.92
C VAL A 338 -43.86 -27.86 -27.47
N VAL A 339 -42.85 -27.83 -28.33
CA VAL A 339 -41.56 -27.18 -28.04
C VAL A 339 -41.71 -25.67 -27.85
N ASN A 340 -42.45 -25.00 -28.74
CA ASN A 340 -42.65 -23.55 -28.65
C ASN A 340 -43.43 -23.15 -27.39
N ASN A 341 -44.42 -23.95 -26.99
CA ASN A 341 -45.16 -23.71 -25.76
C ASN A 341 -44.24 -23.76 -24.54
N GLU A 342 -43.32 -24.72 -24.50
CA GLU A 342 -42.37 -24.85 -23.39
C GLU A 342 -41.37 -23.69 -23.34
N VAL A 343 -40.82 -23.29 -24.50
CA VAL A 343 -39.94 -22.10 -24.62
C VAL A 343 -40.65 -20.85 -24.12
N ASN A 344 -41.87 -20.60 -24.58
CA ASN A 344 -42.65 -19.43 -24.17
C ASN A 344 -42.96 -19.43 -22.66
N ASN A 345 -43.25 -20.61 -22.10
CA ASN A 345 -43.49 -20.76 -20.66
C ASN A 345 -42.23 -20.43 -19.85
N ILE A 346 -41.06 -20.93 -20.26
CA ILE A 346 -39.78 -20.61 -19.61
C ILE A 346 -39.49 -19.11 -19.69
N GLU A 347 -39.70 -18.48 -20.85
CA GLU A 347 -39.52 -17.04 -21.00
C GLU A 347 -40.47 -16.22 -20.11
N ASP A 348 -41.75 -16.59 -20.02
CA ASP A 348 -42.72 -15.90 -19.15
C ASP A 348 -42.32 -16.03 -17.68
N MET A 349 -41.99 -17.25 -17.23
CA MET A 349 -41.55 -17.50 -15.86
C MET A 349 -40.26 -16.75 -15.52
N ALA A 350 -39.32 -16.64 -16.46
CA ALA A 350 -38.09 -15.87 -16.29
C ALA A 350 -38.37 -14.36 -16.23
N LYS A 351 -39.21 -13.82 -17.13
CA LYS A 351 -39.62 -12.40 -17.14
C LYS A 351 -40.34 -12.01 -15.85
N ARG A 352 -41.12 -12.92 -15.27
CA ARG A 352 -41.85 -12.72 -14.01
C ARG A 352 -41.00 -12.93 -12.76
N GLY A 353 -39.71 -13.29 -12.91
CA GLY A 353 -38.79 -13.56 -11.80
C GLY A 353 -39.12 -14.83 -11.01
N ILE A 354 -40.04 -15.67 -11.52
CA ILE A 354 -40.43 -16.95 -10.92
C ILE A 354 -39.30 -17.98 -11.11
N LEU A 355 -38.62 -17.90 -12.25
CA LEU A 355 -37.52 -18.77 -12.63
C LEU A 355 -36.20 -17.99 -12.58
N GLY A 356 -35.29 -18.41 -11.70
CA GLY A 356 -33.94 -17.86 -11.64
C GLY A 356 -33.17 -18.07 -12.94
N GLU A 357 -32.21 -17.18 -13.23
CA GLU A 357 -31.45 -17.18 -14.49
C GLU A 357 -30.80 -18.54 -14.80
N ILE A 358 -30.25 -19.19 -13.79
CA ILE A 358 -29.62 -20.52 -13.90
C ILE A 358 -30.64 -21.57 -14.37
N ASN A 359 -31.79 -21.62 -13.72
CA ASN A 359 -32.86 -22.57 -14.05
C ASN A 359 -33.39 -22.31 -15.46
N ALA A 360 -33.58 -21.04 -15.84
CA ALA A 360 -34.03 -20.67 -17.17
C ALA A 360 -33.05 -21.14 -18.25
N ARG A 361 -31.75 -20.87 -18.08
CA ARG A 361 -30.72 -21.29 -19.03
C ARG A 361 -30.60 -22.81 -19.14
N ILE A 362 -30.66 -23.53 -18.02
CA ILE A 362 -30.59 -25.00 -18.01
C ILE A 362 -31.83 -25.63 -18.68
N LYS A 363 -33.03 -25.12 -18.41
CA LYS A 363 -34.26 -25.57 -19.08
C LYS A 363 -34.25 -25.29 -20.58
N MET A 364 -33.71 -24.14 -21.02
CA MET A 364 -33.53 -23.86 -22.45
C MET A 364 -32.53 -24.81 -23.11
N MET A 365 -31.40 -25.11 -22.46
CA MET A 365 -30.43 -26.10 -22.98
C MET A 365 -31.04 -27.49 -23.15
N VAL A 366 -31.91 -27.92 -22.23
CA VAL A 366 -32.66 -29.19 -22.35
C VAL A 366 -33.51 -29.21 -23.63
N ILE A 367 -34.18 -28.11 -23.96
CA ILE A 367 -35.00 -28.00 -25.17
C ILE A 367 -34.13 -28.04 -26.44
N GLU A 368 -32.98 -27.37 -26.43
CA GLU A 368 -32.04 -27.37 -27.56
C GLU A 368 -31.50 -28.77 -27.83
N GLU A 369 -31.09 -29.51 -26.80
CA GLU A 369 -30.60 -30.88 -26.95
C GLU A 369 -31.67 -31.80 -27.58
N ILE A 370 -32.94 -31.64 -27.18
CA ILE A 370 -34.05 -32.40 -27.77
C ILE A 370 -34.23 -32.03 -29.26
N LYS A 371 -34.10 -30.75 -29.62
CA LYS A 371 -34.16 -30.32 -31.03
C LYS A 371 -33.02 -30.95 -31.84
N GLU A 372 -31.80 -30.98 -31.31
CA GLU A 372 -30.65 -31.62 -31.96
C GLU A 372 -30.84 -33.14 -32.11
N ASP A 373 -31.27 -33.84 -31.05
CA ASP A 373 -31.61 -35.27 -31.07
C ASP A 373 -32.68 -35.62 -32.11
N GLU A 374 -33.72 -34.79 -32.22
CA GLU A 374 -34.76 -34.97 -33.22
C GLU A 374 -34.26 -34.68 -34.63
N TYR A 375 -33.33 -33.73 -34.79
CA TYR A 375 -32.71 -33.40 -36.06
C TYR A 375 -31.79 -34.51 -36.57
N GLU A 376 -30.93 -35.06 -35.70
CA GLU A 376 -30.03 -36.17 -36.06
C GLU A 376 -30.79 -37.43 -36.46
N LYS A 377 -31.90 -37.75 -35.77
CA LYS A 377 -32.80 -38.84 -36.17
C LYS A 377 -33.41 -38.65 -37.54
N ARG A 378 -33.68 -37.42 -37.97
CA ARG A 378 -34.20 -37.09 -39.31
C ARG A 378 -33.14 -37.28 -40.39
N GLN A 379 -31.91 -36.84 -40.13
CA GLN A 379 -30.76 -36.99 -41.04
C GLN A 379 -30.39 -38.47 -41.27
N SER A 380 -30.50 -39.33 -40.25
CA SER A 380 -30.28 -40.77 -40.41
C SER A 380 -31.34 -41.48 -41.28
N ASN A 381 -32.50 -40.84 -41.50
CA ASN A 381 -33.66 -41.42 -42.19
C ASN A 381 -33.99 -40.79 -43.56
N LYS A 382 -33.31 -39.70 -43.97
CA LYS A 382 -33.49 -39.08 -45.30
C LYS A 382 -32.17 -38.55 -45.83
N GLU A 383 -31.79 -39.01 -47.02
CA GLU A 383 -30.75 -38.37 -47.82
C GLU A 383 -31.07 -36.88 -48.03
N LYS A 384 -30.05 -36.04 -47.76
CA LYS A 384 -29.76 -34.68 -48.24
C LYS A 384 -30.88 -33.61 -48.24
N ASN A 385 -30.50 -32.47 -47.64
CA ASN A 385 -30.99 -31.09 -47.78
C ASN A 385 -32.19 -30.63 -46.96
N LEU A 386 -31.91 -29.86 -45.89
CA LEU A 386 -31.97 -28.39 -45.88
C LEU A 386 -31.39 -27.88 -44.53
N LEU A 387 -30.35 -27.05 -44.60
CA LEU A 387 -29.73 -26.40 -43.43
C LEU A 387 -30.65 -25.31 -42.88
N TYR A 388 -31.04 -25.42 -41.61
CA TYR A 388 -31.45 -24.28 -40.79
C TYR A 388 -30.52 -24.20 -39.57
N TYR A 389 -29.56 -23.28 -39.66
CA TYR A 389 -28.64 -22.95 -38.58
C TYR A 389 -29.32 -21.90 -37.70
N LEU A 390 -29.89 -22.30 -36.58
CA LEU A 390 -30.21 -21.38 -35.49
C LEU A 390 -29.05 -21.43 -34.51
N ASN A 391 -28.22 -20.38 -34.54
CA ASN A 391 -27.08 -20.19 -33.65
C ASN A 391 -27.60 -19.91 -32.22
N PRO A 392 -27.35 -20.79 -31.23
CA PRO A 392 -27.85 -20.64 -29.85
C PRO A 392 -27.18 -19.48 -29.08
N PHE A 393 -26.14 -18.84 -29.65
CA PHE A 393 -25.44 -17.75 -28.97
C PHE A 393 -26.12 -16.37 -29.07
N ILE A 394 -27.19 -16.19 -29.85
CA ILE A 394 -27.70 -14.85 -30.16
C ILE A 394 -28.82 -14.36 -29.23
N TYR A 395 -29.53 -15.21 -28.50
CA TYR A 395 -30.68 -14.74 -27.71
C TYR A 395 -30.46 -14.48 -26.22
N ILE A 396 -29.25 -14.72 -25.68
CA ILE A 396 -28.89 -14.27 -24.30
C ILE A 396 -27.48 -13.63 -24.21
N ILE A 397 -26.72 -13.50 -25.31
CA ILE A 397 -25.37 -12.89 -25.27
C ILE A 397 -25.23 -11.76 -26.29
N ASN A 398 -25.61 -10.55 -25.91
CA ASN A 398 -24.92 -9.36 -26.38
C ASN A 398 -23.75 -9.09 -25.43
N GLY A 399 -22.58 -9.65 -25.73
CA GLY A 399 -21.41 -9.59 -24.84
C GLY A 399 -20.15 -10.19 -25.44
N ASN A 400 -19.62 -9.48 -26.42
CA ASN A 400 -18.43 -9.72 -27.23
C ASN A 400 -17.24 -10.41 -26.51
N VAL A 401 -16.74 -11.50 -27.11
CA VAL A 401 -15.52 -12.26 -26.72
C VAL A 401 -14.25 -11.39 -26.71
N ALA A 402 -14.31 -10.17 -27.25
CA ALA A 402 -13.25 -9.17 -27.23
C ALA A 402 -12.87 -8.63 -25.82
N GLY A 403 -13.75 -8.76 -24.82
CA GLY A 403 -13.48 -8.22 -23.46
C GLY A 403 -12.38 -8.94 -22.67
N LYS A 404 -12.12 -10.22 -22.96
CA LYS A 404 -11.11 -11.01 -22.22
C LYS A 404 -9.66 -10.56 -22.51
N MET A 405 -9.39 -9.94 -23.66
CA MET A 405 -8.08 -9.35 -23.95
C MET A 405 -7.91 -7.91 -23.40
N GLY A 406 -9.00 -7.16 -23.25
CA GLY A 406 -8.96 -5.81 -22.67
C GLY A 406 -8.58 -5.79 -21.19
N ILE A 407 -9.06 -6.78 -20.43
CA ILE A 407 -8.84 -6.88 -18.97
C ILE A 407 -7.40 -7.28 -18.62
N ALA A 408 -6.75 -8.12 -19.45
CA ALA A 408 -5.34 -8.46 -19.27
C ALA A 408 -4.45 -7.22 -19.45
N ILE A 409 -4.76 -6.35 -20.41
CA ILE A 409 -4.03 -5.10 -20.65
C ILE A 409 -4.28 -4.09 -19.52
N PHE A 410 -5.50 -4.04 -18.97
CA PHE A 410 -5.84 -3.13 -17.86
C PHE A 410 -5.19 -3.54 -16.53
N ILE A 411 -5.11 -4.84 -16.22
CA ILE A 411 -4.42 -5.35 -15.02
C ILE A 411 -2.90 -5.15 -15.14
N ILE A 412 -2.32 -5.36 -16.32
CA ILE A 412 -0.88 -5.13 -16.57
C ILE A 412 -0.56 -3.63 -16.49
N ALA A 413 -1.44 -2.75 -16.99
CA ALA A 413 -1.25 -1.29 -16.89
C ALA A 413 -1.31 -0.80 -15.43
N ILE A 414 -2.22 -1.34 -14.60
CA ILE A 414 -2.32 -0.99 -13.17
C ILE A 414 -1.13 -1.51 -12.37
N VAL A 415 -0.65 -2.73 -12.65
CA VAL A 415 0.56 -3.29 -12.00
C VAL A 415 1.83 -2.57 -12.45
N GLY A 416 1.92 -2.15 -13.73
CA GLY A 416 3.04 -1.35 -14.25
C GLY A 416 3.08 0.07 -13.66
N PHE A 417 1.93 0.72 -13.46
CA PHE A 417 1.87 2.05 -12.85
C PHE A 417 2.21 2.03 -11.35
N LEU A 418 2.02 0.89 -10.67
CA LEU A 418 2.40 0.68 -9.27
C LEU A 418 3.90 0.41 -9.07
N TYR A 419 4.67 0.15 -10.13
CA TYR A 419 6.11 -0.15 -10.06
C TYR A 419 7.00 0.97 -10.64
N ILE A 420 6.43 2.03 -11.22
CA ILE A 420 7.15 3.15 -11.87
C ILE A 420 7.01 4.48 -11.07
N LEU A 421 6.29 4.48 -9.95
CA LEU A 421 6.20 5.59 -8.98
C LEU A 421 6.60 5.10 -7.59
#